data_AF-A0AAE2U1V4-F1
#
_entry.id   AF-A0AAE2U1V4-F1
#
_cell.length_a   1.000
_cell.length_b   1.000
_cell.length_c   1.000
_cell.angle_alpha   90.00
_cell.angle_beta   90.00
_cell.angle_gamma   90.00
#
_symmetry.space_group_name_H-M   'P 1'
#
loop_
_entity.id
_entity.type
_entity.pdbx_description
1 polymer ?
#
loop_
_entity_poly.entity_id
_entity_poly.type
_entity_poly.pdbx_seq_one_letter_code
_entity_poly.pdbx_strand_id
1 'polypeptide(L)'
;MINLIANDEKCFPITCGSLEENDIKIDFGGTLTDHSGDIDIEKVAILKPDQFYNTRDFATPPKSVDGVVLVKDADSYHLYIAELKSAKRIQSVKQTDINDKFSTIINNFFQDDFKHIFLDTDYELKTLSLWLICDPVNIRSGRNNPVIYEKKLKALKSMKGVLADYSLALRTFSFKGITTPIRIMISPPTIEQAHFIEYAAEALA
;
A
#
# COMPACT_ATOMS: atom_id res chain seq x y z
N MET A 1 -2.11 -17.75 7.17
CA MET A 1 -1.44 -16.47 7.47
C MET A 1 -2.38 -15.45 8.12
N ILE A 2 -3.55 -15.16 7.55
CA ILE A 2 -4.55 -14.23 8.17
C ILE A 2 -4.89 -14.62 9.62
N ASN A 3 -5.25 -15.88 9.85
CA ASN A 3 -5.53 -16.37 11.21
C ASN A 3 -4.33 -16.27 12.14
N LEU A 4 -3.09 -16.40 11.63
CA LEU A 4 -1.89 -16.24 12.44
C LEU A 4 -1.77 -14.79 12.91
N ILE A 5 -1.89 -13.84 11.97
CA ILE A 5 -1.90 -12.39 12.27
C ILE A 5 -3.00 -12.05 13.29
N ALA A 6 -4.21 -12.59 13.10
CA ALA A 6 -5.36 -12.31 13.96
C ALA A 6 -5.21 -12.85 15.40
N ASN A 7 -4.30 -13.80 15.63
CA ASN A 7 -4.05 -14.40 16.96
C ASN A 7 -2.66 -14.04 17.50
N ASP A 8 -1.92 -13.17 16.82
CA ASP A 8 -0.59 -12.76 17.22
C ASP A 8 -0.63 -11.49 18.09
N GLU A 9 -0.23 -11.62 19.36
CA GLU A 9 -0.23 -10.51 20.32
C GLU A 9 0.60 -9.30 19.84
N LYS A 10 1.66 -9.53 19.05
CA LYS A 10 2.49 -8.47 18.49
C LYS A 10 1.78 -7.73 17.34
N CYS A 11 0.83 -8.36 16.67
CA CYS A 11 0.03 -7.75 15.61
C CYS A 11 -1.17 -6.95 16.16
N PHE A 12 -1.74 -7.30 17.31
CA PHE A 12 -2.93 -6.62 17.87
C PHE A 12 -2.87 -5.08 17.86
N PRO A 13 -1.78 -4.41 18.29
CA PRO A 13 -1.74 -2.95 18.33
C PRO A 13 -1.62 -2.29 16.95
N ILE A 14 -1.33 -3.06 15.90
CA ILE A 14 -1.08 -2.54 14.54
C ILE A 14 -2.03 -3.09 13.49
N THR A 15 -2.92 -4.01 13.85
CA THR A 15 -3.99 -4.49 12.97
C THR A 15 -5.10 -3.45 12.93
N CYS A 16 -5.63 -3.15 11.74
CA CYS A 16 -6.70 -2.16 11.58
C CYS A 16 -7.73 -2.57 10.52
N GLY A 17 -8.91 -1.93 10.55
CA GLY A 17 -9.98 -2.15 9.57
C GLY A 17 -9.93 -1.20 8.36
N SER A 18 -8.94 -0.31 8.27
CA SER A 18 -8.80 0.63 7.16
C SER A 18 -7.34 1.05 6.98
N LEU A 19 -6.97 1.42 5.75
CA LEU A 19 -5.68 2.02 5.44
C LEU A 19 -5.91 3.41 4.82
N GLU A 20 -5.82 4.42 5.67
CA GLU A 20 -6.03 5.82 5.32
C GLU A 20 -5.04 6.73 6.06
N GLU A 21 -4.63 7.81 5.39
CA GLU A 21 -3.73 8.84 5.92
C GLU A 21 -3.98 10.15 5.14
N ASN A 22 -4.19 11.27 5.84
CA ASN A 22 -4.36 12.62 5.25
C ASN A 22 -5.30 12.66 4.01
N ASP A 23 -6.53 12.13 4.16
CA ASP A 23 -7.59 12.02 3.13
C ASP A 23 -7.30 11.07 1.96
N ILE A 24 -6.18 10.34 1.99
CA ILE A 24 -5.86 9.28 1.03
C ILE A 24 -6.25 7.96 1.67
N LYS A 25 -7.23 7.27 1.09
CA LYS A 25 -7.75 5.98 1.59
C LYS A 25 -7.72 4.92 0.50
N ILE A 26 -7.12 3.78 0.82
CA ILE A 26 -7.26 2.57 -0.01
C ILE A 26 -8.63 1.96 0.28
N ASP A 27 -9.39 1.70 -0.78
CA ASP A 27 -10.69 1.03 -0.67
C ASP A 27 -10.55 -0.47 -0.87
N PHE A 28 -11.51 -1.20 -0.31
CA PHE A 28 -11.67 -2.64 -0.49
C PHE A 28 -12.98 -2.89 -1.21
N GLY A 29 -12.93 -3.65 -2.30
CA GLY A 29 -14.08 -3.93 -3.14
C GLY A 29 -14.97 -5.05 -2.59
N GLY A 30 -16.10 -5.27 -3.27
CA GLY A 30 -17.16 -6.17 -2.81
C GLY A 30 -16.72 -7.63 -2.63
N THR A 31 -15.62 -8.05 -3.27
CA THR A 31 -15.08 -9.41 -3.10
C THR A 31 -14.39 -9.62 -1.73
N LEU A 32 -14.02 -8.52 -1.08
CA LEU A 32 -13.29 -8.47 0.18
C LEU A 32 -14.10 -7.89 1.34
N THR A 33 -15.37 -7.59 1.11
CA THR A 33 -16.30 -7.12 2.15
C THR A 33 -17.38 -8.17 2.43
N ASP A 34 -17.89 -8.16 3.65
CA ASP A 34 -19.04 -8.97 4.04
C ASP A 34 -20.38 -8.36 3.56
N HIS A 35 -21.50 -8.95 3.98
CA HIS A 35 -22.84 -8.47 3.62
C HIS A 35 -23.21 -7.09 4.22
N SER A 36 -22.49 -6.63 5.23
CA SER A 36 -22.64 -5.31 5.83
C SER A 36 -21.80 -4.23 5.13
N GLY A 37 -20.87 -4.66 4.27
CA GLY A 37 -19.92 -3.77 3.58
C GLY A 37 -18.62 -3.54 4.37
N ASP A 38 -18.45 -4.22 5.51
CA ASP A 38 -17.23 -4.19 6.30
C ASP A 38 -16.20 -5.17 5.74
N ILE A 39 -14.92 -4.95 6.02
CA ILE A 39 -13.85 -5.83 5.55
C ILE A 39 -14.02 -7.24 6.13
N ASP A 40 -13.97 -8.24 5.26
CA ASP A 40 -13.96 -9.65 5.64
C ASP A 40 -12.59 -10.01 6.25
N ILE A 41 -12.54 -10.06 7.58
CA ILE A 41 -11.32 -10.32 8.36
C ILE A 41 -10.76 -11.74 8.17
N GLU A 42 -11.51 -12.67 7.56
CA GLU A 42 -11.00 -13.98 7.19
C GLU A 42 -10.21 -13.95 5.87
N LYS A 43 -10.44 -12.91 5.06
CA LYS A 43 -9.81 -12.71 3.75
C LYS A 43 -8.73 -11.64 3.77
N VAL A 44 -8.84 -10.63 4.62
CA VAL A 44 -7.96 -9.46 4.61
C VAL A 44 -7.37 -9.21 5.99
N ALA A 45 -6.05 -8.97 6.03
CA ALA A 45 -5.38 -8.42 7.19
C ALA A 45 -4.66 -7.14 6.77
N ILE A 46 -4.85 -6.08 7.55
CA ILE A 46 -4.19 -4.79 7.34
C ILE A 46 -3.34 -4.52 8.57
N LEU A 47 -2.06 -4.31 8.36
CA LEU A 47 -1.07 -3.97 9.38
C LEU A 47 -0.55 -2.56 9.11
N LYS A 48 -0.28 -1.80 10.18
CA LYS A 48 0.30 -0.47 10.15
C LYS A 48 1.72 -0.46 10.76
N PRO A 49 2.77 -0.70 9.94
CA PRO A 49 4.14 -0.76 10.45
C PRO A 49 4.63 0.53 11.11
N ASP A 50 4.13 1.69 10.66
CA ASP A 50 4.38 2.98 11.30
C ASP A 50 3.90 3.01 12.76
N GLN A 51 2.74 2.44 13.08
CA GLN A 51 2.28 2.30 14.46
C GLN A 51 3.21 1.41 15.29
N PHE A 52 3.78 0.36 14.68
CA PHE A 52 4.73 -0.52 15.36
C PHE A 52 6.05 0.17 15.69
N TYR A 53 6.61 0.91 14.73
CA TYR A 53 7.88 1.61 14.93
C TYR A 53 7.72 2.89 15.77
N ASN A 54 6.56 3.52 15.79
CA ASN A 54 6.26 4.69 16.62
C ASN A 54 5.99 4.36 18.11
N THR A 55 5.74 3.09 18.46
CA THR A 55 5.39 2.67 19.83
C THR A 55 6.53 1.99 20.60
N ARG A 56 7.59 1.57 19.92
CA ARG A 56 8.75 0.91 20.55
C ARG A 56 9.73 1.94 21.14
N ASP A 57 10.56 1.49 22.09
CA ASP A 57 11.70 2.21 22.69
C ASP A 57 12.83 2.54 21.69
N PHE A 58 12.51 2.92 20.46
CA PHE A 58 13.48 3.40 19.51
C PHE A 58 13.84 4.84 19.84
N ALA A 59 15.08 5.06 20.27
CA ALA A 59 15.64 6.41 20.40
C ALA A 59 15.58 7.18 19.06
N THR A 60 15.57 6.46 17.93
CA THR A 60 15.29 7.00 16.61
C THR A 60 14.51 5.97 15.80
N PRO A 61 13.17 6.08 15.73
CA PRO A 61 12.33 5.14 15.01
C PRO A 61 12.76 5.00 13.54
N PRO A 62 12.88 3.78 13.00
CA PRO A 62 13.14 3.61 11.58
C PRO A 62 11.93 4.10 10.77
N LYS A 63 12.20 4.66 9.59
CA LYS A 63 11.13 5.08 8.69
C LYS A 63 10.40 3.85 8.17
N SER A 64 9.08 3.86 8.16
CA SER A 64 8.29 2.75 7.62
C SER A 64 7.16 3.26 6.73
N VAL A 65 6.59 2.34 5.96
CA VAL A 65 5.38 2.63 5.19
C VAL A 65 4.14 2.71 6.09
N ASP A 66 3.08 3.32 5.60
CA ASP A 66 1.82 3.50 6.34
C ASP A 66 1.00 2.20 6.43
N GLY A 67 1.18 1.25 5.50
CA GLY A 67 0.47 -0.03 5.62
C GLY A 67 1.00 -1.20 4.81
N VAL A 68 0.71 -2.39 5.33
CA VAL A 68 0.88 -3.69 4.69
C VAL A 68 -0.47 -4.39 4.69
N VAL A 69 -0.97 -4.73 3.50
CA VAL A 69 -2.24 -5.43 3.31
C VAL A 69 -1.96 -6.82 2.77
N LEU A 70 -2.50 -7.83 3.43
CA LEU A 70 -2.51 -9.21 2.98
C LEU A 70 -3.93 -9.58 2.56
N VAL A 71 -4.06 -10.14 1.35
CA VAL A 71 -5.33 -10.67 0.84
C VAL A 71 -5.18 -12.15 0.56
N LYS A 72 -6.10 -12.96 1.09
CA LYS A 72 -6.15 -14.40 0.87
C LYS A 72 -6.87 -14.73 -0.45
N ASP A 73 -6.19 -15.47 -1.32
CA ASP A 73 -6.74 -16.01 -2.56
C ASP A 73 -6.56 -17.54 -2.57
N ALA A 74 -7.63 -18.24 -2.18
CA ALA A 74 -7.61 -19.68 -1.88
C ALA A 74 -6.50 -20.05 -0.86
N ASP A 75 -5.50 -20.81 -1.30
CA ASP A 75 -4.34 -21.23 -0.49
C ASP A 75 -3.11 -20.32 -0.67
N SER A 76 -3.25 -19.26 -1.47
CA SER A 76 -2.19 -18.30 -1.79
C SER A 76 -2.54 -16.90 -1.26
N TYR A 77 -1.57 -15.98 -1.32
CA TYR A 77 -1.73 -14.62 -0.82
C TYR A 77 -1.23 -13.56 -1.80
N HIS A 78 -1.93 -12.44 -1.83
CA HIS A 78 -1.48 -11.20 -2.44
C HIS A 78 -1.02 -10.23 -1.36
N LEU A 79 0.15 -9.63 -1.53
CA LEU A 79 0.75 -8.69 -0.58
C LEU A 79 0.88 -7.31 -1.20
N TYR A 80 0.32 -6.31 -0.53
CA TYR A 80 0.38 -4.91 -0.91
C TYR A 80 1.08 -4.12 0.18
N ILE A 81 2.09 -3.35 -0.19
CA ILE A 81 2.86 -2.50 0.72
C ILE A 81 2.68 -1.07 0.23
N ALA A 82 2.08 -0.21 1.06
CA ALA A 82 1.63 1.10 0.64
C ALA A 82 2.16 2.22 1.53
N GLU A 83 2.74 3.21 0.89
CA GLU A 83 3.04 4.53 1.45
C GLU A 83 2.04 5.53 0.88
N LEU A 84 1.34 6.24 1.75
CA LEU A 84 0.34 7.25 1.47
C LEU A 84 0.94 8.65 1.63
N LYS A 85 1.06 9.40 0.53
CA LYS A 85 1.59 10.77 0.53
C LYS A 85 0.58 11.78 0.03
N SER A 86 0.08 12.60 0.97
CA SER A 86 -0.66 13.83 0.69
C SER A 86 0.30 14.97 0.30
N ALA A 87 1.07 14.76 -0.77
CA ALA A 87 1.96 15.77 -1.32
C ALA A 87 1.31 16.38 -2.57
N LYS A 88 1.09 17.71 -2.54
CA LYS A 88 0.65 18.46 -3.73
C LYS A 88 1.68 18.38 -4.88
N ARG A 89 2.94 18.06 -4.56
CA ARG A 89 4.06 17.91 -5.51
C ARG A 89 4.90 16.71 -5.13
N ILE A 90 4.95 15.71 -5.99
CA ILE A 90 5.75 14.49 -5.79
C ILE A 90 7.24 14.81 -5.60
N GLN A 91 7.76 15.86 -6.24
CA GLN A 91 9.17 16.22 -6.16
C GLN A 91 9.59 16.73 -4.78
N SER A 92 8.63 17.08 -3.90
CA SER A 92 8.94 17.44 -2.51
C SER A 92 9.19 16.20 -1.63
N VAL A 93 8.80 15.02 -2.11
CA VAL A 93 9.04 13.74 -1.45
C VAL A 93 10.44 13.26 -1.85
N LYS A 94 11.31 13.00 -0.88
CA LYS A 94 12.65 12.50 -1.16
C LYS A 94 12.60 11.03 -1.54
N GLN A 95 13.13 10.68 -2.72
CA GLN A 95 13.15 9.29 -3.20
C GLN A 95 13.92 8.36 -2.27
N THR A 96 15.00 8.86 -1.64
CA THR A 96 15.77 8.10 -0.65
C THR A 96 14.90 7.71 0.54
N ASP A 97 14.06 8.64 1.04
CA ASP A 97 13.18 8.37 2.17
C ASP A 97 12.13 7.31 1.83
N ILE A 98 11.61 7.33 0.60
CA ILE A 98 10.69 6.30 0.11
C ILE A 98 11.40 4.95 0.04
N ASN A 99 12.57 4.89 -0.60
CA ASN A 99 13.35 3.65 -0.70
C ASN A 99 13.71 3.08 0.68
N ASP A 100 14.08 3.93 1.64
CA ASP A 100 14.38 3.52 3.02
C ASP A 100 13.15 2.92 3.70
N LYS A 101 11.97 3.56 3.57
CA LYS A 101 10.71 3.05 4.13
C LYS A 101 10.38 1.66 3.64
N PHE A 102 10.44 1.42 2.32
CA PHE A 102 10.20 0.09 1.75
C PHE A 102 11.29 -0.91 2.18
N SER A 103 12.55 -0.47 2.25
CA SER A 103 13.64 -1.31 2.74
C SER A 103 13.42 -1.78 4.18
N THR A 104 12.93 -0.89 5.07
CA THR A 104 12.59 -1.25 6.45
C THR A 104 11.51 -2.31 6.51
N ILE A 105 10.53 -2.29 5.60
CA ILE A 105 9.50 -3.34 5.58
C ILE A 105 10.09 -4.70 5.19
N ILE A 106 10.86 -4.75 4.10
CA ILE A 106 11.40 -6.02 3.60
C ILE A 106 12.47 -6.60 4.53
N ASN A 107 13.39 -5.76 5.01
CA ASN A 107 14.57 -6.24 5.74
C ASN A 107 14.37 -6.33 7.24
N ASN A 108 13.51 -5.50 7.83
CA ASN A 108 13.32 -5.49 9.28
C ASN A 108 11.95 -6.05 9.62
N PHE A 109 10.87 -5.46 9.07
CA PHE A 109 9.51 -5.84 9.46
C PHE A 109 9.21 -7.31 9.10
N PHE A 110 9.50 -7.75 7.88
CA PHE A 110 9.23 -9.13 7.45
C PHE A 110 10.29 -10.15 7.86
N GLN A 111 11.58 -9.77 7.89
CA GLN A 111 12.68 -10.73 8.10
C GLN A 111 13.12 -10.84 9.56
N ASP A 112 12.90 -9.81 10.38
CA ASP A 112 13.32 -9.80 11.78
C ASP A 112 12.12 -9.72 12.72
N ASP A 113 11.31 -8.66 12.61
CA ASP A 113 10.30 -8.34 13.60
C ASP A 113 9.08 -9.25 13.55
N PHE A 114 8.58 -9.55 12.35
CA PHE A 114 7.45 -10.45 12.14
C PHE A 114 7.86 -11.67 11.32
N LYS A 115 9.13 -12.08 11.46
CA LYS A 115 9.73 -13.22 10.77
C LYS A 115 8.88 -14.49 10.89
N HIS A 116 8.35 -14.76 12.07
CA HIS A 116 7.53 -15.92 12.36
C HIS A 116 6.24 -15.98 11.52
N ILE A 117 5.73 -14.81 11.10
CA ILE A 117 4.54 -14.70 10.24
C ILE A 117 4.93 -14.72 8.77
N PHE A 118 5.90 -13.90 8.37
CA PHE A 118 6.16 -13.62 6.96
C PHE A 118 7.18 -14.56 6.33
N LEU A 119 8.14 -15.07 7.10
CA LEU A 119 9.23 -15.90 6.59
C LEU A 119 9.13 -17.35 7.04
N ASP A 120 8.87 -17.59 8.33
CA ASP A 120 8.87 -18.95 8.89
C ASP A 120 7.56 -19.71 8.62
N THR A 121 6.50 -19.00 8.22
CA THR A 121 5.25 -19.64 7.78
C THR A 121 5.36 -20.13 6.34
N ASP A 122 4.97 -21.38 6.12
CA ASP A 122 4.83 -21.94 4.78
C ASP A 122 3.53 -21.44 4.12
N TYR A 123 3.68 -20.61 3.10
CA TYR A 123 2.57 -20.07 2.31
C TYR A 123 3.08 -19.63 0.93
N GLU A 124 2.20 -19.72 -0.07
CA GLU A 124 2.46 -19.22 -1.41
C GLU A 124 2.15 -17.72 -1.50
N LEU A 125 3.16 -16.93 -1.86
CA LEU A 125 2.95 -15.53 -2.25
C LEU A 125 2.74 -15.48 -3.76
N LYS A 126 1.55 -15.07 -4.19
CA LYS A 126 1.17 -15.01 -5.61
C LYS A 126 1.54 -13.69 -6.26
N THR A 127 1.35 -12.58 -5.56
CA THR A 127 1.81 -11.26 -6.01
C THR A 127 2.37 -10.41 -4.88
N LEU A 128 3.31 -9.55 -5.25
CA LEU A 128 3.84 -8.48 -4.41
C LEU A 128 3.64 -7.16 -5.14
N SER A 129 3.03 -6.19 -4.47
CA SER A 129 2.79 -4.84 -4.99
C SER A 129 3.33 -3.81 -4.02
N LEU A 130 4.14 -2.88 -4.53
CA LEU A 130 4.75 -1.81 -3.75
C LEU A 130 4.24 -0.47 -4.29
N TRP A 131 3.57 0.31 -3.44
CA TRP A 131 2.85 1.50 -3.88
C TRP A 131 3.27 2.75 -3.14
N LEU A 132 3.74 3.75 -3.90
CA LEU A 132 3.76 5.13 -3.46
C LEU A 132 2.46 5.80 -3.95
N ILE A 133 1.47 5.90 -3.07
CA ILE A 133 0.17 6.48 -3.39
C ILE A 133 0.21 7.98 -3.15
N CYS A 134 -0.10 8.75 -4.18
CA CYS A 134 -0.19 10.19 -4.15
C CYS A 134 -1.48 10.60 -4.84
N ASP A 135 -2.26 11.51 -4.26
CA ASP A 135 -3.44 12.06 -4.92
C ASP A 135 -3.33 13.58 -5.10
N PRO A 136 -2.41 14.06 -5.97
CA PRO A 136 -2.04 15.47 -6.06
C PRO A 136 -3.20 16.36 -6.52
N VAL A 137 -4.22 15.80 -7.18
CA VAL A 137 -5.38 16.54 -7.67
C VAL A 137 -6.68 16.12 -7.01
N ASN A 138 -6.66 15.19 -6.05
CA ASN A 138 -7.85 14.57 -5.47
C ASN A 138 -8.82 14.04 -6.56
N ILE A 139 -8.32 13.20 -7.48
CA ILE A 139 -9.10 12.83 -8.68
C ILE A 139 -10.39 12.10 -8.34
N ARG A 140 -10.41 11.33 -7.25
CA ARG A 140 -11.59 10.61 -6.76
C ARG A 140 -12.75 11.56 -6.42
N SER A 141 -12.48 12.78 -5.94
CA SER A 141 -13.55 13.77 -5.69
C SER A 141 -14.30 14.19 -6.96
N GLY A 142 -13.72 13.95 -8.14
CA GLY A 142 -14.34 14.25 -9.43
C GLY A 142 -15.23 13.12 -9.96
N ARG A 143 -15.26 11.95 -9.32
CA ARG A 143 -15.87 10.73 -9.88
C ARG A 143 -17.33 10.88 -10.31
N ASN A 144 -18.11 11.66 -9.56
CA ASN A 144 -19.53 11.86 -9.82
C ASN A 144 -19.83 13.10 -10.68
N ASN A 145 -18.79 13.80 -11.17
CA ASN A 145 -18.94 14.99 -12.00
C ASN A 145 -17.98 14.92 -13.20
N PRO A 146 -18.47 14.57 -14.40
CA PRO A 146 -17.64 14.40 -15.60
C PRO A 146 -16.77 15.62 -15.94
N VAL A 147 -17.29 16.84 -15.74
CA VAL A 147 -16.56 18.09 -16.06
C VAL A 147 -15.37 18.27 -15.09
N ILE A 148 -15.59 18.01 -13.80
CA ILE A 148 -14.52 18.07 -12.80
C ILE A 148 -13.50 16.95 -13.06
N TYR A 149 -13.97 15.73 -13.36
CA TYR A 149 -13.12 14.59 -13.67
C TYR A 149 -12.18 14.89 -14.85
N GLU A 150 -12.71 15.38 -15.97
CA GLU A 150 -11.92 15.69 -17.16
C GLU A 150 -10.86 16.76 -16.88
N LYS A 151 -11.21 17.80 -16.11
CA LYS A 151 -10.26 18.84 -15.69
C LYS A 151 -9.11 18.27 -14.86
N LYS A 152 -9.42 17.39 -13.90
CA LYS A 152 -8.41 16.73 -13.05
C LYS A 152 -7.54 15.77 -13.85
N LEU A 153 -8.14 15.02 -14.78
CA LEU A 153 -7.42 14.11 -15.67
C LEU A 153 -6.42 14.86 -16.56
N LYS A 154 -6.80 16.01 -17.13
CA LYS A 154 -5.87 16.89 -17.88
C LYS A 154 -4.70 17.35 -17.02
N ALA A 155 -4.95 17.71 -15.76
CA ALA A 155 -3.91 18.11 -14.82
C ALA A 155 -2.96 16.96 -14.45
N LEU A 156 -3.44 15.72 -14.35
CA LEU A 156 -2.56 14.55 -14.13
C LEU A 156 -1.72 14.24 -15.36
N LYS A 157 -2.30 14.33 -16.56
CA LYS A 157 -1.58 14.10 -17.83
C LYS A 157 -0.40 15.06 -17.99
N SER A 158 -0.52 16.31 -17.55
CA SER A 158 0.60 17.25 -17.60
C SER A 158 1.73 16.92 -16.60
N MET A 159 1.47 16.08 -15.59
CA MET A 159 2.47 15.60 -14.62
C MET A 159 3.15 14.29 -15.05
N LYS A 160 2.70 13.65 -16.14
CA LYS A 160 3.19 12.32 -16.57
C LYS A 160 4.72 12.25 -16.68
N GLY A 161 5.35 13.23 -17.33
CA GLY A 161 6.80 13.27 -17.49
C GLY A 161 7.54 13.33 -16.15
N VAL A 162 7.10 14.23 -15.26
CA VAL A 162 7.64 14.36 -13.90
C VAL A 162 7.52 13.06 -13.11
N LEU A 163 6.36 12.38 -13.19
CA LEU A 163 6.12 11.14 -12.47
C LEU A 163 6.97 10.00 -13.02
N ALA A 164 7.16 9.94 -14.34
CA ALA A 164 8.06 9.00 -14.98
C ALA A 164 9.52 9.23 -14.57
N ASP A 165 10.00 10.47 -14.58
CA ASP A 165 11.35 10.79 -14.14
C ASP A 165 11.57 10.45 -12.65
N TYR A 166 10.56 10.71 -11.81
CA TYR A 166 10.61 10.35 -10.39
C TYR A 166 10.68 8.84 -10.17
N SER A 167 9.92 8.04 -10.93
CA SER A 167 9.85 6.58 -10.76
C SER A 167 11.17 5.88 -11.11
N LEU A 168 11.99 6.45 -11.99
CA LEU A 168 13.31 5.91 -12.33
C LEU A 168 14.28 5.84 -11.14
N ALA A 169 14.07 6.66 -10.12
CA ALA A 169 14.90 6.68 -8.91
C ALA A 169 14.34 5.79 -7.78
N LEU A 170 13.18 5.17 -7.99
CA LEU A 170 12.60 4.22 -7.04
C LEU A 170 13.17 2.82 -7.26
N ARG A 171 13.44 2.12 -6.16
CA ARG A 171 14.06 0.80 -6.20
C ARG A 171 13.06 -0.32 -6.48
N THR A 172 13.61 -1.45 -6.91
CA THR A 172 12.95 -2.75 -6.86
C THR A 172 13.26 -3.44 -5.54
N PHE A 173 12.30 -4.24 -5.07
CA PHE A 173 12.50 -5.11 -3.92
C PHE A 173 12.04 -6.52 -4.25
N SER A 174 12.66 -7.48 -3.56
CA SER A 174 12.37 -8.90 -3.71
C SER A 174 11.91 -9.48 -2.38
N PHE A 175 10.84 -10.25 -2.40
CA PHE A 175 10.36 -10.99 -1.23
C PHE A 175 9.67 -12.29 -1.68
N LYS A 176 10.00 -13.41 -1.03
CA LYS A 176 9.58 -14.78 -1.39
C LYS A 176 9.63 -15.07 -2.90
N GLY A 177 10.74 -14.71 -3.54
CA GLY A 177 10.99 -14.98 -4.96
C GLY A 177 10.33 -14.01 -5.94
N ILE A 178 9.44 -13.12 -5.50
CA ILE A 178 8.81 -12.10 -6.35
C ILE A 178 9.59 -10.80 -6.26
N THR A 179 9.99 -10.26 -7.41
CA THR A 179 10.68 -8.97 -7.53
C THR A 179 9.79 -7.96 -8.23
N THR A 180 9.60 -6.79 -7.63
CA THR A 180 8.72 -5.74 -8.18
C THR A 180 9.29 -4.34 -7.88
N PRO A 181 9.13 -3.35 -8.78
CA PRO A 181 9.45 -1.96 -8.48
C PRO A 181 8.40 -1.31 -7.56
N ILE A 182 8.80 -0.25 -6.86
CA ILE A 182 7.81 0.67 -6.28
C ILE A 182 7.09 1.39 -7.42
N ARG A 183 5.78 1.27 -7.45
CA ARG A 183 4.91 1.93 -8.42
C ARG A 183 4.30 3.18 -7.82
N ILE A 184 4.32 4.28 -8.58
CA ILE A 184 3.61 5.50 -8.23
C ILE A 184 2.14 5.33 -8.64
N MET A 185 1.24 5.53 -7.68
CA MET A 185 -0.21 5.49 -7.88
C MET A 185 -0.73 6.91 -7.71
N ILE A 186 -1.30 7.51 -8.76
CA ILE A 186 -1.81 8.90 -8.75
C ILE A 186 -3.23 9.04 -8.16
N SER A 187 -3.76 7.94 -7.68
CA SER A 187 -4.98 7.84 -6.91
C SER A 187 -4.87 6.59 -6.04
N PRO A 188 -5.53 6.56 -4.87
CA PRO A 188 -5.67 5.32 -4.14
C PRO A 188 -6.35 4.26 -5.01
N PRO A 189 -5.91 2.99 -4.97
CA PRO A 189 -6.61 1.91 -5.65
C PRO A 189 -7.81 1.40 -4.84
N THR A 190 -8.64 0.58 -5.48
CA THR A 190 -9.56 -0.34 -4.79
C THR A 190 -8.99 -1.75 -4.90
N ILE A 191 -8.72 -2.41 -3.79
CA ILE A 191 -8.22 -3.79 -3.76
C ILE A 191 -9.39 -4.76 -3.88
N GLU A 192 -9.23 -5.77 -4.73
CA GLU A 192 -10.14 -6.91 -4.89
C GLU A 192 -9.36 -8.20 -4.59
N GLN A 193 -10.05 -9.34 -4.51
CA GLN A 193 -9.45 -10.59 -4.06
C GLN A 193 -8.17 -11.02 -4.80
N ALA A 194 -8.13 -10.85 -6.12
CA ALA A 194 -7.01 -11.30 -6.96
C ALA A 194 -6.36 -10.17 -7.80
N HIS A 195 -6.84 -8.94 -7.66
CA HIS A 195 -6.41 -7.81 -8.46
C HIS A 195 -6.70 -6.50 -7.73
N PHE A 196 -6.42 -5.37 -8.35
CA PHE A 196 -6.83 -4.07 -7.86
C PHE A 196 -7.28 -3.21 -9.03
N ILE A 197 -8.17 -2.27 -8.75
CA ILE A 197 -8.71 -1.31 -9.70
C ILE A 197 -8.00 0.02 -9.45
N GLU A 198 -7.29 0.49 -10.46
CA GLU A 198 -6.72 1.83 -10.45
C GLU A 198 -7.70 2.83 -11.01
N TYR A 199 -7.82 3.96 -10.31
CA TYR A 199 -8.59 5.07 -10.80
C TYR A 199 -7.68 6.01 -11.59
N ALA A 200 -8.14 6.42 -12.78
CA ALA A 200 -7.39 7.30 -13.69
C ALA A 200 -6.05 6.74 -14.21
N ALA A 201 -5.93 5.41 -14.35
CA ALA A 201 -4.75 4.79 -14.96
C ALA A 201 -4.44 5.34 -16.36
N GLU A 202 -5.48 5.76 -17.10
CA GLU A 202 -5.39 6.39 -18.42
C GLU A 202 -4.71 7.77 -18.41
N ALA A 203 -4.49 8.37 -17.24
CA ALA A 203 -3.70 9.59 -17.13
C ALA A 203 -2.19 9.33 -17.30
N LEU A 204 -1.76 8.09 -17.04
CA LEU A 204 -0.35 7.66 -17.09
C LEU A 204 -0.04 6.78 -18.30
N ALA A 205 -1.06 6.19 -18.94
CA ALA A 205 -0.94 5.51 -20.24
C ALA A 205 -0.42 6.46 -21.33
#